data_AF-I7IYR2-F1
#
_entry.id   AF-I7IYR2-F1
#
_cell.length_a   1.000
_cell.length_b   1.000
_cell.length_c   1.000
_cell.angle_alpha   90.00
_cell.angle_beta   90.00
_cell.angle_gamma   90.00
#
_symmetry.space_group_name_H-M   'P 1'
#
loop_
_entity.id
_entity.type
_entity.pdbx_description
1 polymer ?
#
loop_
_entity_poly.entity_id
_entity_poly.type
_entity_poly.pdbx_seq_one_letter_code
_entity_poly.pdbx_strand_id
1 'polypeptide(L)'
;MTKFPENFLWGGATAANQIEGAYDVDGKGISVTDITTAGSLDKPRYLTYEVDGKEGKAAGMFAASLPEGAKGKIFADEYYPNHVAIDFYHHYKEDIKMFAEWALRSSAYQLLRLEFSLKGMKKSLTNLDLTSTAGSLKNVRSMVLNH
;
A
#
# COMPACT_ATOMS: atom_id res chain seq x y z
N MET A 1 13.93 33.29 -13.29
CA MET A 1 13.38 32.07 -12.64
C MET A 1 12.90 31.13 -13.74
N THR A 2 13.40 29.90 -13.75
CA THR A 2 12.91 28.83 -14.61
C THR A 2 11.64 28.23 -13.98
N LYS A 3 10.59 28.03 -14.80
CA LYS A 3 9.34 27.38 -14.38
C LYS A 3 9.38 25.91 -14.79
N PHE A 4 8.67 25.04 -14.06
CA PHE A 4 8.45 23.67 -14.50
C PHE A 4 7.68 23.62 -15.83
N PRO A 5 7.89 22.58 -16.66
CA PRO A 5 7.12 22.38 -17.89
C PRO A 5 5.60 22.34 -17.63
N GLU A 6 4.80 22.80 -18.58
CA GLU A 6 3.33 22.84 -18.45
C GLU A 6 2.69 21.46 -18.27
N ASN A 7 3.38 20.40 -18.66
CA ASN A 7 2.96 19.00 -18.55
C ASN A 7 3.72 18.23 -17.45
N PHE A 8 4.31 18.93 -16.48
CA PHE A 8 4.98 18.29 -15.36
C PHE A 8 3.97 17.52 -14.49
N LEU A 9 4.24 16.23 -14.27
CA LEU A 9 3.36 15.34 -13.51
C LEU A 9 3.63 15.45 -12.02
N TRP A 10 2.69 16.05 -11.30
CA TRP A 10 2.69 16.06 -9.84
C TRP A 10 1.91 14.84 -9.33
N GLY A 11 2.52 14.06 -8.43
CA GLY A 11 1.88 12.87 -7.88
C GLY A 11 2.55 12.36 -6.62
N GLY A 12 1.97 11.29 -6.06
CA GLY A 12 2.51 10.55 -4.93
C GLY A 12 2.63 9.06 -5.28
N ALA A 13 3.59 8.38 -4.65
CA ALA A 13 3.80 6.95 -4.82
C ALA A 13 3.76 6.25 -3.45
N THR A 14 3.10 5.09 -3.41
CA THR A 14 2.94 4.26 -2.20
C THR A 14 3.07 2.79 -2.58
N ALA A 15 3.52 1.92 -1.68
CA ALA A 15 3.52 0.46 -1.90
C ALA A 15 2.43 -0.24 -1.08
N ALA A 16 1.81 -1.26 -1.67
CA ALA A 16 0.67 -1.99 -1.08
C ALA A 16 0.90 -2.49 0.35
N ASN A 17 2.04 -3.12 0.58
CA ASN A 17 2.45 -3.62 1.90
C ASN A 17 2.57 -2.53 2.98
N GLN A 18 2.69 -1.26 2.59
CA GLN A 18 2.81 -0.14 3.51
C GLN A 18 1.45 0.50 3.84
N ILE A 19 0.43 0.30 3.01
CA ILE A 19 -0.84 1.02 3.14
C ILE A 19 -2.09 0.14 3.19
N GLU A 20 -2.10 -1.00 2.51
CA GLU A 20 -3.30 -1.85 2.37
C GLU A 20 -3.85 -2.32 3.71
N GLY A 21 -3.00 -2.95 4.52
CA GLY A 21 -3.47 -3.77 5.63
C GLY A 21 -4.15 -5.05 5.14
N ALA A 22 -5.15 -5.50 5.89
CA ALA A 22 -6.00 -6.65 5.57
C ALA A 22 -5.19 -7.90 5.14
N TYR A 23 -4.15 -8.22 5.91
CA TYR A 23 -3.13 -9.21 5.52
C TYR A 23 -3.69 -10.64 5.32
N ASP A 24 -4.79 -10.97 5.99
CA ASP A 24 -5.43 -12.30 6.00
C ASP A 24 -6.85 -12.30 5.37
N VAL A 25 -7.26 -11.21 4.75
CA VAL A 25 -8.58 -11.08 4.10
C VAL A 25 -8.54 -11.63 2.67
N ASP A 26 -9.68 -12.14 2.18
CA ASP A 26 -9.89 -12.60 0.80
C ASP A 26 -8.90 -13.66 0.28
N GLY A 27 -8.29 -14.43 1.19
CA GLY A 27 -7.34 -15.47 0.83
C GLY A 27 -5.98 -14.91 0.39
N LYS A 28 -5.61 -13.69 0.81
CA LYS A 28 -4.25 -13.17 0.67
C LYS A 28 -3.27 -14.12 1.37
N GLY A 29 -2.25 -14.55 0.63
CA GLY A 29 -1.18 -15.37 1.17
C GLY A 29 -0.20 -14.54 2.01
N ILE A 30 0.37 -15.16 3.06
CA ILE A 30 1.37 -14.53 3.93
C ILE A 30 2.59 -14.13 3.09
N SER A 31 2.97 -12.87 3.18
CA SER A 31 4.18 -12.31 2.59
C SER A 31 5.29 -12.14 3.62
N VAL A 32 6.51 -11.91 3.16
CA VAL A 32 7.68 -11.62 4.03
C VAL A 32 7.40 -10.41 4.94
N THR A 33 6.64 -9.43 4.45
CA THR A 33 6.30 -8.25 5.26
C THR A 33 5.30 -8.54 6.36
N ASP A 34 4.48 -9.59 6.24
CA ASP A 34 3.51 -9.98 7.26
C ASP A 34 4.15 -10.72 8.44
N ILE A 35 5.39 -11.19 8.27
CA ILE A 35 6.21 -11.79 9.34
C ILE A 35 7.29 -10.82 9.86
N THR A 36 7.27 -9.56 9.42
CA THR A 36 8.22 -8.53 9.84
C THR A 36 7.66 -7.72 11.00
N THR A 37 8.28 -7.81 12.17
CA THR A 37 7.84 -7.10 13.38
C THR A 37 8.04 -5.59 13.25
N ALA A 38 7.42 -4.84 14.16
CA ALA A 38 7.75 -3.45 14.37
C ALA A 38 9.22 -3.29 14.81
N GLY A 39 9.79 -2.14 14.46
CA GLY A 39 11.12 -1.71 14.91
C GLY A 39 11.04 -0.28 15.46
N SER A 40 12.14 0.18 16.03
CA SER A 40 12.33 1.56 16.52
C SER A 40 13.73 2.05 16.15
N LEU A 41 14.09 3.25 16.62
CA LEU A 41 15.45 3.79 16.45
C LEU A 41 16.53 2.82 17.00
N ASP A 42 16.24 2.19 18.14
CA ASP A 42 17.21 1.37 18.87
C ASP A 42 16.99 -0.13 18.70
N LYS A 43 15.88 -0.55 18.07
CA LYS A 43 15.52 -1.96 17.88
C LYS A 43 15.20 -2.22 16.41
N PRO A 44 15.97 -3.07 15.71
CA PRO A 44 15.67 -3.38 14.32
C PRO A 44 14.35 -4.14 14.21
N ARG A 45 13.81 -4.20 12.99
CA ARG A 45 12.73 -5.12 12.66
C ARG A 45 13.28 -6.54 12.58
N TYR A 46 12.45 -7.52 12.96
CA TYR A 46 12.79 -8.93 12.88
C TYR A 46 11.80 -9.68 11.98
N LEU A 47 12.32 -10.64 11.22
CA LEU A 47 11.52 -11.68 10.59
C LEU A 47 11.28 -12.79 11.60
N THR A 48 10.02 -13.14 11.78
CA THR A 48 9.58 -14.22 12.68
C THR A 48 9.39 -15.51 11.88
N TYR A 49 9.94 -16.61 12.39
CA TYR A 49 9.99 -17.88 11.67
C TYR A 49 9.95 -19.09 12.60
N GLU A 50 9.64 -20.24 12.02
CA GLU A 50 9.78 -21.55 12.63
C GLU A 50 10.73 -22.42 11.79
N VAL A 51 11.66 -23.10 12.43
CA VAL A 51 12.54 -24.11 11.83
C VAL A 51 12.66 -25.28 12.78
N ASP A 52 12.45 -26.51 12.29
CA ASP A 52 12.49 -27.74 13.09
C ASP A 52 11.65 -27.68 14.38
N GLY A 53 10.47 -27.05 14.31
CA GLY A 53 9.56 -26.87 15.44
C GLY A 53 10.00 -25.84 16.48
N LYS A 54 11.06 -25.07 16.21
CA LYS A 54 11.55 -23.99 17.08
C LYS A 54 11.26 -22.63 16.47
N GLU A 55 10.74 -21.74 17.30
CA GLU A 55 10.49 -20.35 16.94
C GLU A 55 11.77 -19.52 17.02
N GLY A 56 11.95 -18.61 16.06
CA GLY A 56 13.12 -17.76 15.96
C GLY A 56 12.82 -16.39 15.37
N LYS A 57 13.77 -15.48 15.54
CA LYS A 57 13.76 -14.11 14.99
C LYS A 57 15.09 -13.84 14.28
N ALA A 58 15.02 -13.28 13.08
CA ALA A 58 16.19 -12.89 12.30
C ALA A 58 16.11 -11.39 11.96
N ALA A 59 17.15 -10.62 12.27
CA ALA A 59 17.21 -9.23 11.87
C ALA A 59 17.39 -9.16 10.35
N GLY A 60 16.51 -8.43 9.67
CA GLY A 60 16.52 -8.35 8.22
C GLY A 60 15.19 -7.88 7.62
N MET A 61 15.21 -7.60 6.33
CA MET A 61 14.05 -7.07 5.60
C MET A 61 13.60 -7.96 4.43
N PHE A 62 14.36 -9.01 4.10
CA PHE A 62 14.13 -9.85 2.93
C PHE A 62 14.08 -11.33 3.31
N ALA A 63 13.40 -12.13 2.49
CA ALA A 63 13.33 -13.59 2.69
C ALA A 63 14.71 -14.24 2.82
N ALA A 64 15.73 -13.69 2.15
CA ALA A 64 17.11 -14.17 2.23
C ALA A 64 17.75 -14.03 3.62
N SER A 65 17.15 -13.27 4.54
CA SER A 65 17.58 -13.17 5.94
C SER A 65 17.07 -14.33 6.80
N LEU A 66 16.17 -15.18 6.27
CA LEU A 66 15.69 -16.37 6.97
C LEU A 66 16.70 -17.52 6.86
N PRO A 67 16.86 -18.34 7.92
CA PRO A 67 17.63 -19.58 7.84
C PRO A 67 17.08 -20.53 6.77
N GLU A 68 17.94 -21.41 6.27
CA GLU A 68 17.52 -22.47 5.34
C GLU A 68 16.47 -23.38 5.99
N GLY A 69 15.40 -23.69 5.25
CA GLY A 69 14.28 -24.50 5.75
C GLY A 69 13.30 -23.76 6.67
N ALA A 70 13.58 -22.51 7.04
CA ALA A 70 12.69 -21.73 7.88
C ALA A 70 11.38 -21.37 7.16
N LYS A 71 10.27 -21.46 7.88
CA LYS A 71 8.95 -21.01 7.43
C LYS A 71 8.56 -19.76 8.20
N GLY A 72 8.16 -18.72 7.49
CA GLY A 72 7.63 -17.50 8.11
C GLY A 72 6.44 -17.84 9.02
N LYS A 73 6.44 -17.32 10.25
CA LYS A 73 5.40 -17.58 11.24
C LYS A 73 5.06 -16.32 12.00
N ILE A 74 3.78 -16.05 12.17
CA ILE A 74 3.27 -14.92 12.96
C ILE A 74 3.19 -15.37 14.42
N PHE A 75 3.81 -14.61 15.32
CA PHE A 75 3.76 -14.85 16.76
C PHE A 75 2.70 -13.96 17.40
N ALA A 76 1.88 -14.53 18.29
CA ALA A 76 0.73 -13.83 18.87
C ALA A 76 1.13 -12.69 19.83
N ASP A 77 2.35 -12.73 20.37
CA ASP A 77 2.92 -11.75 21.29
C ASP A 77 3.71 -10.63 20.57
N GLU A 78 3.76 -10.65 19.24
CA GLU A 78 4.47 -9.67 18.43
C GLU A 78 3.54 -8.71 17.70
N TYR A 79 4.04 -7.51 17.46
CA TYR A 79 3.31 -6.49 16.71
C TYR A 79 3.84 -6.37 15.28
N TYR A 80 2.93 -6.49 14.31
CA TYR A 80 3.21 -6.44 12.87
C TYR A 80 2.50 -5.25 12.23
N PRO A 81 3.18 -4.11 12.02
CA PRO A 81 2.54 -2.89 11.53
C PRO A 81 1.82 -3.05 10.19
N ASN A 82 2.30 -3.97 9.33
CA ASN A 82 1.76 -4.17 8.00
C ASN A 82 0.42 -4.92 7.99
N HIS A 83 0.02 -5.55 9.10
CA HIS A 83 -1.25 -6.29 9.20
C HIS A 83 -2.46 -5.38 9.03
N VAL A 84 -2.40 -4.19 9.63
CA VAL A 84 -3.43 -3.15 9.53
C VAL A 84 -2.96 -1.99 8.65
N ALA A 85 -1.67 -1.64 8.68
CA ALA A 85 -1.12 -0.49 7.96
C ALA A 85 -1.94 0.79 8.24
N ILE A 86 -2.43 1.47 7.19
CA ILE A 86 -3.39 2.60 7.31
C ILE A 86 -4.81 2.20 6.90
N ASP A 87 -5.05 0.89 6.74
CA ASP A 87 -6.32 0.31 6.34
C ASP A 87 -6.86 0.81 4.98
N PHE A 88 -5.95 1.09 4.04
CA PHE A 88 -6.33 1.52 2.69
C PHE A 88 -7.21 0.50 1.97
N TYR A 89 -7.07 -0.80 2.29
CA TYR A 89 -7.89 -1.85 1.68
C TYR A 89 -9.40 -1.59 1.87
N HIS A 90 -9.83 -1.06 3.02
CA HIS A 90 -11.23 -0.73 3.28
C HIS A 90 -11.60 0.72 2.92
N HIS A 91 -10.63 1.64 2.95
CA HIS A 91 -10.84 3.09 2.79
C HIS A 91 -10.40 3.67 1.43
N TYR A 92 -9.98 2.83 0.47
CA TYR A 92 -9.40 3.29 -0.80
C TYR A 92 -10.32 4.25 -1.58
N LYS A 93 -11.63 4.14 -1.45
CA LYS A 93 -12.58 5.01 -2.16
C LYS A 93 -12.54 6.43 -1.62
N GLU A 94 -12.57 6.57 -0.30
CA GLU A 94 -12.49 7.85 0.40
C GLU A 94 -11.11 8.49 0.18
N ASP A 95 -10.05 7.70 0.23
CA ASP A 95 -8.68 8.17 0.00
C ASP A 95 -8.47 8.66 -1.43
N ILE A 96 -8.95 7.93 -2.45
CA ILE A 96 -8.92 8.37 -3.85
C ILE A 96 -9.71 9.67 -4.05
N LYS A 97 -10.88 9.79 -3.40
CA LYS A 97 -11.69 11.02 -3.45
C LYS A 97 -10.93 12.20 -2.85
N MET A 98 -10.30 12.02 -1.69
CA MET A 98 -9.47 13.05 -1.06
C MET A 98 -8.33 13.49 -1.99
N PHE A 99 -7.63 12.56 -2.63
CA PHE A 99 -6.55 12.89 -3.56
C PHE A 99 -7.05 13.64 -4.80
N ALA A 100 -8.22 13.26 -5.33
CA ALA A 100 -8.86 13.99 -6.43
C ALA A 100 -9.24 15.42 -6.03
N GLU A 101 -9.82 15.61 -4.84
CA GLU A 101 -10.18 16.94 -4.31
C GLU A 101 -8.94 17.83 -4.13
N TRP A 102 -7.83 17.27 -3.65
CA TRP A 102 -6.58 18.01 -3.47
C TRP A 102 -5.94 18.41 -4.81
N ALA A 103 -5.95 17.51 -5.80
CA ALA A 103 -5.44 17.80 -7.14
C ALA A 103 -6.24 18.92 -7.84
N LEU A 104 -7.56 18.95 -7.65
CA LEU A 104 -8.42 20.03 -8.18
C LEU A 104 -8.14 21.39 -7.51
N ARG A 105 -7.69 21.42 -6.25
CA ARG A 105 -7.37 22.66 -5.52
C ARG A 105 -5.99 23.22 -5.87
N SER A 106 -5.02 22.36 -6.17
CA SER A 106 -3.62 22.77 -6.40
C SER A 106 -3.31 23.21 -7.82
N SER A 107 -4.32 23.31 -8.70
CA SER A 107 -4.15 23.50 -10.14
C SER A 107 -3.28 22.41 -10.81
N ALA A 108 -3.03 21.28 -10.13
CA ALA A 108 -2.42 20.08 -10.70
C ALA A 108 -3.46 19.29 -11.51
N TYR A 109 -4.14 20.00 -12.43
CA TYR A 109 -5.20 19.47 -13.28
C TYR A 109 -4.68 18.45 -14.31
N GLN A 110 -3.37 18.40 -14.54
CA GLN A 110 -2.75 17.34 -15.34
C GLN A 110 -2.34 16.15 -14.45
N LEU A 111 -3.15 15.09 -14.54
CA LEU A 111 -2.76 13.69 -14.28
C LEU A 111 -2.17 13.40 -12.88
N LEU A 112 -3.03 13.09 -11.92
CA LEU A 112 -2.61 12.34 -10.75
C LEU A 112 -2.41 10.86 -11.15
N ARG A 113 -1.17 10.45 -11.39
CA ARG A 113 -0.84 9.04 -11.61
C ARG A 113 -0.56 8.37 -10.26
N LEU A 114 -1.58 7.73 -9.68
CA LEU A 114 -1.42 6.83 -8.54
C LEU A 114 -1.12 5.43 -9.07
N GLU A 115 0.10 4.96 -8.87
CA GLU A 115 0.43 3.55 -9.09
C GLU A 115 0.20 2.77 -7.80
N PHE A 116 -0.88 2.00 -7.76
CA PHE A 116 -1.11 1.02 -6.72
C PHE A 116 -0.71 -0.37 -7.23
N SER A 117 0.27 -1.00 -6.58
CA SER A 117 0.64 -2.39 -6.85
C SER A 117 -0.01 -3.28 -5.79
N LEU A 118 -1.32 -3.47 -5.88
CA LEU A 118 -2.11 -4.15 -4.85
C LEU A 118 -2.05 -5.67 -5.01
N LYS A 119 -1.69 -6.40 -3.94
CA LYS A 119 -1.65 -7.87 -3.96
C LYS A 119 -2.91 -8.42 -3.30
N GLY A 120 -3.78 -9.06 -4.09
CA GLY A 120 -4.95 -9.78 -3.57
C GLY A 120 -6.30 -9.22 -4.00
N MET A 121 -6.38 -7.96 -4.44
CA MET A 121 -7.60 -7.46 -5.08
C MET A 121 -7.71 -8.02 -6.51
N LYS A 122 -8.72 -8.84 -6.78
CA LYS A 122 -9.16 -9.22 -8.14
C LYS A 122 -9.77 -8.01 -8.89
N LYS A 123 -8.98 -6.96 -9.04
CA LYS A 123 -9.09 -5.86 -10.00
C LYS A 123 -7.91 -4.96 -9.73
N SER A 124 -6.90 -5.02 -10.58
CA SER A 124 -5.86 -4.00 -10.56
C SER A 124 -6.53 -2.66 -10.89
N LEU A 125 -6.58 -1.73 -9.93
CA LEU A 125 -6.84 -0.32 -10.21
C LEU A 125 -5.56 0.29 -10.79
N THR A 126 -5.07 -0.33 -11.87
CA THR A 126 -3.94 0.15 -12.63
C THR A 126 -4.47 1.18 -13.60
N ASN A 127 -4.12 2.44 -13.33
CA ASN A 127 -4.38 3.64 -14.14
C ASN A 127 -5.78 4.25 -13.94
N LEU A 128 -5.95 5.02 -12.84
CA LEU A 128 -6.97 6.05 -12.81
C LEU A 128 -6.47 7.25 -13.64
N ASP A 129 -6.72 7.20 -14.95
CA ASP A 129 -6.40 8.30 -15.86
C ASP A 129 -7.57 9.29 -15.88
N LEU A 130 -7.36 10.49 -15.32
CA LEU A 130 -8.36 11.56 -15.26
C LEU A 130 -8.40 12.43 -16.54
N THR A 131 -7.73 12.04 -17.64
CA THR A 131 -7.50 12.92 -18.80
C THR A 131 -8.66 13.16 -19.76
N SER A 132 -9.83 12.51 -19.65
CA SER A 132 -10.85 12.71 -20.67
C SER A 132 -11.69 13.98 -20.45
N THR A 133 -11.32 15.01 -21.22
CA THR A 133 -12.09 16.22 -21.51
C THR A 133 -13.60 15.94 -21.53
N ALA A 134 -14.33 16.66 -20.67
CA ALA A 134 -15.80 16.71 -20.55
C ALA A 134 -16.58 15.39 -20.26
N GLY A 135 -16.02 14.21 -20.51
CA GLY A 135 -16.70 12.92 -20.33
C GLY A 135 -16.52 12.29 -18.93
N SER A 136 -15.38 12.53 -18.27
CA SER A 136 -15.04 11.90 -16.99
C SER A 136 -15.67 12.57 -15.75
N LEU A 137 -16.05 13.84 -15.85
CA LEU A 137 -16.70 14.58 -14.75
C LEU A 137 -18.02 13.95 -14.30
N LYS A 138 -18.73 13.22 -15.17
CA LYS A 138 -19.95 12.47 -14.78
C LYS A 138 -19.64 11.21 -13.99
N ASN A 139 -18.53 10.54 -14.26
CA ASN A 139 -18.15 9.28 -13.59
C ASN A 139 -17.46 9.52 -12.24
N VAL A 140 -16.63 10.57 -12.14
CA VAL A 140 -16.07 10.97 -10.85
C VAL A 140 -17.17 11.59 -9.98
N ARG A 141 -18.07 12.43 -10.50
CA ARG A 141 -19.26 12.86 -9.73
C ARG A 141 -20.16 11.70 -9.33
N SER A 142 -20.38 10.68 -10.19
CA SER A 142 -21.25 9.55 -9.83
C SER A 142 -20.61 8.62 -8.80
N MET A 143 -19.27 8.49 -8.76
CA MET A 143 -18.56 7.76 -7.70
C MET A 143 -18.44 8.57 -6.39
N VAL A 144 -18.42 9.90 -6.47
CA VAL A 144 -18.19 10.79 -5.31
C VAL A 144 -19.48 11.25 -4.62
N LEU A 145 -20.63 11.21 -5.30
CA LEU A 145 -21.92 11.76 -4.83
C LEU A 145 -23.07 10.74 -4.71
N ASN A 146 -22.89 9.47 -5.06
CA ASN A 146 -23.93 8.46 -4.84
C ASN A 146 -23.57 7.56 -3.65
N HIS A 147 -24.14 7.97 -2.50
CA HIS A 147 -24.34 7.29 -1.22
C HIS A 147 -23.09 6.89 -0.42
#